data_AF-A0A2N3ALU2-F1
#
_entry.id   AF-A0A2N3ALU2-F1
#
_cell.length_a   1.000
_cell.length_b   1.000
_cell.length_c   1.000
_cell.angle_alpha   90.00
_cell.angle_beta   90.00
_cell.angle_gamma   90.00
#
_symmetry.space_group_name_H-M   'P 1'
#
loop_
_entity.id
_entity.type
_entity.pdbx_description
1 polymer ?
#
loop_
_entity_poly.entity_id
_entity_poly.type
_entity_poly.pdbx_seq_one_letter_code
_entity_poly.pdbx_strand_id
1 'polypeptide(L)'
;MEEQLKKEEVKKYSEEQINLINELVKINVSKVTAENLIKNNDQGFIEKWIEAINYSNADDKAAYIVKAIRENWQFPEEYLREKKEEQRREEEEKIEYIKIKLQEEENKKRRDEIKKIEQIYNSLDSSQQEEIRIETENRLPEFWKEKLNKVRGKGETSKLLEVVLEEKRREIIKEWIDSGRIKNINSK
;
A
#
# COMPACT_ATOMS: atom_id res chain seq x y z
N MET A 1 6.91 -22.09 -61.36
CA MET A 1 7.17 -23.02 -60.23
C MET A 1 8.32 -22.54 -59.33
N GLU A 2 8.73 -21.27 -59.42
CA GLU A 2 9.75 -20.66 -58.53
C GLU A 2 9.14 -19.71 -57.49
N GLU A 3 7.85 -19.37 -57.62
CA GLU A 3 7.21 -18.35 -56.77
C GLU A 3 6.58 -18.92 -55.49
N GLN A 4 6.62 -20.24 -55.30
CA GLN A 4 6.19 -20.91 -54.06
C GLN A 4 7.34 -21.15 -53.07
N LEU A 5 8.60 -20.91 -53.46
CA LEU A 5 9.78 -21.11 -52.59
C LEU A 5 10.09 -19.95 -51.64
N LYS A 6 9.25 -18.90 -51.60
CA LYS A 6 9.38 -17.78 -50.65
C LYS A 6 8.47 -17.85 -49.41
N LYS A 7 7.72 -18.95 -49.23
CA LYS A 7 6.71 -19.08 -48.16
C LYS A 7 7.05 -20.10 -47.05
N GLU A 8 8.28 -20.63 -47.02
CA GLU A 8 8.70 -21.63 -46.03
C GLU A 8 9.92 -21.20 -45.18
N GLU A 9 10.09 -19.91 -44.88
CA GLU A 9 10.86 -19.55 -43.69
C GLU A 9 9.96 -19.68 -42.45
N VAL A 10 9.90 -20.91 -41.96
CA VAL A 10 9.41 -21.30 -40.64
C VAL A 10 9.85 -20.25 -39.60
N LYS A 11 8.90 -19.65 -38.87
CA LYS A 11 9.19 -18.83 -37.68
C LYS A 11 9.94 -19.70 -36.67
N LYS A 12 11.27 -19.72 -36.77
CA LYS A 12 12.18 -20.56 -35.98
C LYS A 12 12.24 -20.15 -34.50
N TYR A 13 11.82 -18.93 -34.20
CA TYR A 13 11.86 -18.34 -32.87
C TYR A 13 10.50 -17.73 -32.51
N SER A 14 10.15 -17.80 -31.22
CA SER A 14 9.01 -17.05 -30.68
C SER A 14 9.26 -15.54 -30.75
N GLU A 15 8.21 -14.75 -30.58
CA GLU A 15 8.32 -13.29 -30.54
C GLU A 15 9.22 -12.81 -29.40
N GLU A 16 9.11 -13.43 -28.22
CA GLU A 16 9.99 -13.20 -27.06
C GLU A 16 11.46 -13.49 -27.41
N GLN A 17 11.74 -14.64 -28.04
CA GLN A 17 13.10 -14.99 -28.48
C GLN A 17 13.66 -14.00 -29.50
N ILE A 18 12.83 -13.52 -30.44
CA ILE A 18 13.25 -12.50 -31.42
C ILE A 18 13.59 -11.19 -30.72
N ASN A 19 12.83 -10.80 -29.70
CA ASN A 19 13.11 -9.61 -28.91
C ASN A 19 14.46 -9.73 -28.19
N LEU A 20 14.72 -10.87 -27.53
CA LEU A 20 16.02 -11.11 -26.88
C LEU A 20 17.19 -11.12 -27.86
N ILE A 21 17.03 -11.70 -29.05
CA ILE A 21 18.05 -11.64 -30.12
C ILE A 21 18.33 -10.17 -30.48
N ASN A 22 17.30 -9.36 -30.65
CA ASN A 22 17.46 -7.94 -30.98
C ASN A 22 18.13 -7.16 -29.85
N GLU A 23 17.82 -7.47 -28.58
CA GLU A 23 18.48 -6.84 -27.43
C GLU A 23 19.96 -7.21 -27.32
N LEU A 24 20.31 -8.49 -27.52
CA LEU A 24 21.72 -8.91 -27.59
C LEU A 24 22.46 -8.20 -28.72
N VAL A 25 21.82 -8.05 -29.89
CA VAL A 25 22.39 -7.30 -31.03
C VAL A 25 22.60 -5.82 -30.69
N LYS A 26 21.70 -5.19 -29.93
CA LYS A 26 21.90 -3.80 -29.45
C LYS A 26 23.11 -3.67 -28.51
N ILE A 27 23.47 -4.74 -27.80
CA ILE A 27 24.68 -4.81 -26.96
C ILE A 27 25.92 -5.18 -27.79
N ASN A 28 25.83 -5.14 -29.13
CA ASN A 28 26.87 -5.49 -30.09
C ASN A 28 27.25 -6.99 -30.14
N VAL A 29 26.38 -7.89 -29.64
CA VAL A 29 26.54 -9.32 -29.89
C VAL A 29 26.13 -9.63 -31.34
N SER A 30 26.93 -10.38 -32.09
CA SER A 30 26.57 -10.72 -33.47
C SER A 30 25.27 -11.54 -33.52
N LYS A 31 24.43 -11.30 -34.54
CA LYS A 31 23.13 -12.00 -34.70
C LYS A 31 23.28 -13.53 -34.61
N VAL A 32 24.30 -14.09 -35.26
CA VAL A 32 24.60 -15.53 -35.23
C VAL A 32 24.92 -16.01 -33.82
N THR A 33 25.68 -15.23 -33.04
CA THR A 33 26.00 -15.56 -31.64
C THR A 33 24.76 -15.44 -30.76
N ALA A 34 23.97 -14.38 -30.91
CA ALA A 34 22.72 -14.18 -30.17
C ALA A 34 21.73 -15.33 -30.40
N GLU A 35 21.53 -15.73 -31.66
CA GLU A 35 20.72 -16.89 -32.01
C GLU A 35 21.24 -18.20 -31.38
N ASN A 36 22.56 -18.36 -31.30
CA ASN A 36 23.15 -19.55 -30.67
C ASN A 36 23.03 -19.53 -29.15
N LEU A 37 23.05 -18.35 -28.50
CA LEU A 37 22.79 -18.24 -27.07
C LEU A 37 21.35 -18.65 -26.75
N ILE A 38 20.39 -18.13 -27.50
CA ILE A 38 18.95 -18.37 -27.31
C ILE A 38 18.55 -19.84 -27.50
N LYS A 39 19.22 -20.56 -28.41
CA LYS A 39 18.97 -22.00 -28.62
C LYS A 39 19.44 -22.88 -27.47
N ASN A 40 20.50 -22.47 -26.78
CA ASN A 40 21.26 -23.35 -25.89
C ASN A 40 21.14 -22.98 -24.41
N ASN A 41 20.45 -21.88 -24.08
CA ASN A 41 20.34 -21.39 -22.71
C ASN A 41 18.89 -21.04 -22.39
N ASP A 42 18.60 -20.97 -21.10
CA ASP A 42 17.32 -20.50 -20.58
C ASP A 42 17.09 -19.03 -20.93
N GLN A 43 15.88 -18.70 -21.38
CA GLN A 43 15.54 -17.34 -21.81
C GLN A 43 15.58 -16.36 -20.63
N GLY A 44 15.04 -16.77 -19.48
CA GLY A 44 15.07 -15.96 -18.26
C GLY A 44 16.49 -15.71 -17.74
N PHE A 45 17.42 -16.63 -17.96
CA PHE A 45 18.83 -16.42 -17.66
C PHE A 45 19.48 -15.38 -18.58
N ILE A 46 19.19 -15.43 -19.89
CA ILE A 46 19.67 -14.46 -20.87
C ILE A 46 19.10 -13.06 -20.56
N GLU A 47 17.80 -12.97 -20.28
CA GLU A 47 17.12 -11.74 -19.86
C GLU A 47 17.81 -11.09 -18.66
N LYS A 48 18.02 -11.85 -17.59
CA LYS A 48 18.71 -11.35 -16.39
C LYS A 48 20.12 -10.88 -16.70
N TRP A 49 20.84 -11.53 -17.61
CA TRP A 49 22.19 -11.09 -18.02
C TRP A 49 22.18 -9.83 -18.86
N ILE A 50 21.19 -9.64 -19.73
CA ILE A 50 20.98 -8.41 -20.50
C ILE A 50 20.72 -7.23 -19.54
N GLU A 51 19.97 -7.43 -18.47
CA GLU A 51 19.78 -6.41 -17.43
C GLU A 51 21.08 -6.18 -16.62
N ALA A 52 21.67 -7.28 -16.15
CA ALA A 52 22.77 -7.26 -15.20
C ALA A 52 24.07 -6.70 -15.77
N ILE A 53 24.26 -6.73 -17.10
CA ILE A 53 25.46 -6.18 -17.74
C ILE A 53 25.66 -4.69 -17.46
N ASN A 54 24.57 -3.94 -17.20
CA ASN A 54 24.63 -2.53 -16.89
C ASN A 54 25.25 -2.25 -15.52
N TYR A 55 25.30 -3.26 -14.66
CA TYR A 55 25.91 -3.25 -13.34
C TYR A 55 27.32 -3.86 -13.36
N SER A 56 27.85 -4.13 -14.56
CA SER A 56 29.23 -4.60 -14.74
C SER A 56 30.12 -3.46 -15.23
N ASN A 57 31.37 -3.46 -14.79
CA ASN A 57 32.41 -2.55 -15.27
C ASN A 57 33.13 -3.09 -16.52
N ALA A 58 32.46 -3.91 -17.33
CA ALA A 58 33.08 -4.54 -18.50
C ALA A 58 33.25 -3.53 -19.66
N ASP A 59 34.48 -3.39 -20.15
CA ASP A 59 34.78 -2.55 -21.32
C ASP A 59 34.11 -3.08 -22.59
N ASP A 60 34.22 -4.41 -22.84
CA ASP A 60 33.49 -5.12 -23.90
C ASP A 60 32.32 -5.89 -23.31
N LYS A 61 31.17 -5.21 -23.22
CA LYS A 61 29.91 -5.78 -22.74
C LYS A 61 29.44 -6.97 -23.57
N ALA A 62 29.67 -6.97 -24.89
CA ALA A 62 29.25 -8.04 -25.78
C ALA A 62 30.01 -9.34 -25.45
N ALA A 63 31.34 -9.25 -25.41
CA ALA A 63 32.19 -10.38 -25.08
C ALA A 63 31.92 -10.89 -23.65
N TYR A 64 31.72 -9.97 -22.70
CA TYR A 64 31.43 -10.31 -21.32
C TYR A 64 30.12 -11.09 -21.17
N ILE A 65 29.00 -10.62 -21.74
CA ILE A 65 27.72 -11.33 -21.70
C ILE A 65 27.84 -12.73 -22.32
N VAL A 66 28.45 -12.82 -23.51
CA VAL A 66 28.57 -14.11 -24.22
C VAL A 66 29.34 -15.12 -23.38
N LYS A 67 30.43 -14.68 -22.74
CA LYS A 67 31.24 -15.54 -21.88
C LYS A 67 30.49 -15.92 -20.60
N ALA A 68 29.90 -14.93 -19.93
CA ALA A 68 29.15 -15.13 -18.69
C ALA A 68 27.99 -16.12 -18.86
N ILE A 69 27.25 -16.04 -19.96
CA ILE A 69 26.15 -16.97 -20.24
C ILE A 69 26.70 -18.37 -20.54
N ARG A 70 27.71 -18.51 -21.41
CA ARG A 70 28.27 -19.81 -21.79
C ARG A 70 28.93 -20.56 -20.62
N GLU A 71 29.55 -19.83 -19.72
CA GLU A 71 30.26 -20.39 -18.55
C GLU A 71 29.40 -20.36 -17.28
N ASN A 72 28.13 -19.95 -17.38
CA ASN A 72 27.19 -19.87 -16.26
C ASN A 72 27.75 -19.08 -15.05
N TRP A 73 28.30 -17.90 -15.32
CA TRP A 73 28.85 -17.02 -14.29
C TRP A 73 27.75 -16.53 -13.33
N GLN A 74 28.15 -16.11 -12.14
CA GLN A 74 27.28 -15.40 -11.21
C GLN A 74 27.03 -13.97 -11.69
N PHE A 75 25.85 -13.43 -11.38
CA PHE A 75 25.52 -12.04 -11.69
C PHE A 75 26.40 -11.06 -10.90
N PRO A 76 26.64 -9.85 -11.43
CA PRO A 76 27.27 -8.76 -10.70
C PRO A 76 26.61 -8.48 -9.35
N GLU A 77 27.42 -8.20 -8.33
CA GLU A 77 26.93 -7.98 -6.97
C GLU A 77 25.96 -6.80 -6.89
N GLU A 78 26.23 -5.71 -7.61
CA GLU A 78 25.38 -4.53 -7.65
C GLU A 78 23.99 -4.84 -8.20
N TYR A 79 23.88 -5.69 -9.24
CA TYR A 79 22.59 -6.16 -9.75
C TYR A 79 21.81 -6.95 -8.70
N LEU A 80 22.49 -7.88 -8.01
CA LEU A 80 21.86 -8.68 -6.95
C LEU A 80 21.43 -7.81 -5.76
N ARG A 81 22.19 -6.75 -5.45
CA ARG A 81 21.86 -5.79 -4.39
C ARG A 81 20.64 -4.96 -4.77
N GLU A 82 20.61 -4.39 -5.97
CA GLU A 82 19.49 -3.60 -6.48
C GLU A 82 18.20 -4.43 -6.48
N LYS A 83 18.24 -5.68 -6.96
CA LYS A 83 17.06 -6.55 -6.97
C LYS A 83 16.52 -6.87 -5.58
N LYS A 84 17.40 -7.06 -4.59
CA LYS A 84 16.97 -7.21 -3.19
C LYS A 84 16.35 -5.93 -2.63
N GLU A 85 16.87 -4.78 -3.02
CA GLU A 85 16.36 -3.49 -2.56
C GLU A 85 15.04 -3.11 -3.21
N GLU A 86 14.87 -3.38 -4.50
CA GLU A 86 13.60 -3.30 -5.22
C GLU A 86 12.54 -4.18 -4.54
N GLN A 87 12.86 -5.45 -4.26
CA GLN A 87 11.94 -6.35 -3.55
C GLN A 87 11.54 -5.82 -2.17
N ARG A 88 12.50 -5.32 -1.37
CA ARG A 88 12.20 -4.72 -0.07
C ARG A 88 11.28 -3.51 -0.20
N ARG A 89 11.55 -2.61 -1.16
CA ARG A 89 10.71 -1.43 -1.40
C ARG A 89 9.28 -1.85 -1.76
N GLU A 90 9.10 -2.80 -2.66
CA GLU A 90 7.78 -3.32 -3.01
C GLU A 90 7.04 -3.96 -1.81
N GLU A 91 7.77 -4.68 -0.95
CA GLU A 91 7.20 -5.26 0.27
C GLU A 91 6.79 -4.19 1.28
N GLU A 92 7.64 -3.18 1.49
CA GLU A 92 7.36 -2.03 2.35
C GLU A 92 6.14 -1.25 1.86
N GLU A 93 6.05 -0.98 0.55
CA GLU A 93 4.89 -0.32 -0.06
C GLU A 93 3.60 -1.13 0.13
N LYS A 94 3.65 -2.46 -0.04
CA LYS A 94 2.50 -3.34 0.22
C LYS A 94 2.05 -3.28 1.68
N ILE A 95 3.00 -3.28 2.61
CA ILE A 95 2.72 -3.18 4.05
C ILE A 95 2.10 -1.82 4.39
N GLU A 96 2.66 -0.74 3.86
CA GLU A 96 2.15 0.61 4.07
C GLU A 96 0.71 0.76 3.52
N TYR A 97 0.46 0.25 2.32
CA TYR A 97 -0.87 0.24 1.73
C TYR A 97 -1.90 -0.49 2.62
N ILE A 98 -1.55 -1.68 3.13
CA ILE A 98 -2.41 -2.45 4.03
C ILE A 98 -2.69 -1.66 5.32
N LYS A 99 -1.66 -1.04 5.90
CA LYS A 99 -1.78 -0.22 7.11
C LYS A 99 -2.73 0.96 6.91
N ILE A 100 -2.61 1.66 5.78
CA ILE A 100 -3.51 2.77 5.42
C ILE A 100 -4.95 2.25 5.29
N LYS A 101 -5.17 1.14 4.59
CA LYS A 101 -6.50 0.56 4.41
C LYS A 101 -7.17 0.16 5.72
N LEU A 102 -6.41 -0.49 6.62
CA LEU A 102 -6.90 -0.82 7.95
C LEU A 102 -7.27 0.43 8.74
N GLN A 103 -6.43 1.47 8.69
CA GLN A 103 -6.69 2.72 9.39
C GLN A 103 -7.91 3.47 8.83
N GLU A 104 -8.10 3.47 7.52
CA GLU A 104 -9.29 4.03 6.85
C GLU A 104 -10.57 3.33 7.27
N GLU A 105 -10.55 1.99 7.31
CA GLU A 105 -11.71 1.19 7.71
C GLU A 105 -12.06 1.43 9.19
N GLU A 106 -11.05 1.46 10.07
CA GLU A 106 -11.24 1.75 11.49
C GLU A 106 -11.79 3.19 11.68
N ASN A 107 -11.23 4.16 10.97
CA ASN A 107 -11.72 5.55 10.99
C ASN A 107 -13.17 5.64 10.50
N LYS A 108 -13.55 4.85 9.50
CA LYS A 108 -14.94 4.78 9.02
C LYS A 108 -15.87 4.21 10.09
N LYS A 109 -15.49 3.08 10.72
CA LYS A 109 -16.25 2.50 11.85
C LYS A 109 -16.43 3.50 12.99
N ARG A 110 -15.35 4.20 13.38
CA ARG A 110 -15.39 5.26 14.39
C ARG A 110 -16.35 6.39 14.00
N ARG A 111 -16.32 6.87 12.76
CA ARG A 111 -17.25 7.90 12.25
C ARG A 111 -18.70 7.44 12.27
N ASP A 112 -18.97 6.21 11.87
CA ASP A 112 -20.32 5.65 11.84
C ASP A 112 -20.86 5.45 13.27
N GLU A 113 -20.02 5.04 14.22
CA GLU A 113 -20.38 5.01 15.65
C GLU A 113 -20.72 6.39 16.20
N ILE A 114 -19.90 7.41 15.90
CA ILE A 114 -20.14 8.80 16.34
C ILE A 114 -21.51 9.27 15.83
N LYS A 115 -21.78 9.08 14.53
CA LYS A 115 -23.06 9.46 13.92
C LYS A 115 -24.24 8.74 14.58
N LYS A 116 -24.11 7.44 14.87
CA LYS A 116 -25.16 6.67 15.55
C LYS A 116 -25.45 7.22 16.94
N ILE A 117 -24.43 7.51 17.73
CA ILE A 117 -24.61 8.04 19.09
C ILE A 117 -25.22 9.44 19.05
N GLU A 118 -24.81 10.27 18.09
CA GLU A 118 -25.38 11.59 17.89
C GLU A 118 -26.86 11.53 17.52
N GLN A 119 -27.26 10.61 16.63
CA GLN A 119 -28.67 10.35 16.32
C GLN A 119 -29.46 9.90 17.54
N ILE A 120 -28.90 9.01 18.36
CA ILE A 120 -29.53 8.57 19.61
C ILE A 120 -29.73 9.78 20.53
N TYR A 121 -28.67 10.55 20.80
CA TYR A 121 -28.73 11.73 21.66
C TYR A 121 -29.80 12.73 21.21
N ASN A 122 -29.83 13.06 19.91
CA ASN A 122 -30.80 14.00 19.34
C ASN A 122 -32.25 13.47 19.38
N SER A 123 -32.45 12.15 19.54
CA SER A 123 -33.76 11.53 19.67
C SER A 123 -34.23 11.38 21.13
N LEU A 124 -33.38 11.67 22.12
CA LEU A 124 -33.74 11.62 23.54
C LEU A 124 -34.61 12.81 23.95
N ASP A 125 -35.41 12.62 25.00
CA ASP A 125 -36.17 13.69 25.62
C ASP A 125 -35.24 14.75 26.24
N SER A 126 -35.68 16.01 26.30
CA SER A 126 -34.88 17.11 26.86
C SER A 126 -34.40 16.83 28.30
N SER A 127 -35.19 16.11 29.10
CA SER A 127 -34.80 15.69 30.46
C SER A 127 -33.59 14.75 30.43
N GLN A 128 -33.58 13.76 29.53
CA GLN A 128 -32.50 12.80 29.41
C GLN A 128 -31.23 13.45 28.85
N GLN A 129 -31.37 14.36 27.88
CA GLN A 129 -30.25 15.14 27.37
C GLN A 129 -29.60 15.99 28.46
N GLU A 130 -30.42 16.61 29.32
CA GLU A 130 -29.93 17.40 30.45
C GLU A 130 -29.22 16.54 31.49
N GLU A 131 -29.77 15.37 31.84
CA GLU A 131 -29.11 14.43 32.76
C GLU A 131 -27.75 13.97 32.21
N ILE A 132 -27.66 13.65 30.92
CA ILE A 132 -26.41 13.28 30.26
C ILE A 132 -25.41 14.46 30.30
N ARG A 133 -25.87 15.69 30.10
CA ARG A 133 -25.02 16.89 30.17
C ARG A 133 -24.41 17.03 31.57
N ILE A 134 -25.25 16.94 32.61
CA ILE A 134 -24.81 17.04 34.01
C ILE A 134 -23.81 15.92 34.34
N GLU A 135 -24.11 14.69 33.96
CA GLU A 135 -23.24 13.54 34.20
C GLU A 135 -21.90 13.68 33.45
N THR A 136 -21.93 14.19 32.22
CA THR A 136 -20.73 14.48 31.42
C THR A 136 -19.82 15.46 32.17
N GLU A 137 -20.37 16.57 32.64
CA GLU A 137 -19.61 17.58 33.39
C GLU A 137 -19.06 17.04 34.71
N ASN A 138 -19.84 16.22 35.42
CA ASN A 138 -19.45 15.63 36.70
C ASN A 138 -18.30 14.62 36.57
N ARG A 139 -18.26 13.86 35.48
CA ARG A 139 -17.22 12.85 35.21
C ARG A 139 -15.96 13.41 34.57
N LEU A 140 -15.94 14.69 34.21
CA LEU A 140 -14.71 15.31 33.73
C LEU A 140 -13.64 15.34 34.82
N PRO A 141 -12.36 15.15 34.46
CA PRO A 141 -11.24 15.44 35.35
C PRO A 141 -11.26 16.90 35.83
N GLU A 142 -10.75 17.15 37.04
CA GLU A 142 -10.78 18.47 37.68
C GLU A 142 -10.18 19.59 36.82
N PHE A 143 -9.10 19.27 36.10
CA PHE A 143 -8.48 20.16 35.12
C PHE A 143 -9.46 20.67 34.06
N TRP A 144 -10.31 19.78 33.52
CA TRP A 144 -11.29 20.12 32.49
C TRP A 144 -12.49 20.86 33.07
N LYS A 145 -12.90 20.56 34.31
CA LYS A 145 -13.93 21.32 35.03
C LYS A 145 -13.52 22.77 35.26
N GLU A 146 -12.27 23.00 35.68
CA GLU A 146 -11.74 24.35 35.87
C GLU A 146 -11.73 25.14 34.55
N LYS A 147 -11.34 24.49 33.44
CA LYS A 147 -11.38 25.09 32.10
C LYS A 147 -12.81 25.41 31.67
N LEU A 148 -13.76 24.51 31.87
CA LEU A 148 -15.18 24.70 31.55
C LEU A 148 -15.78 25.87 32.34
N ASN A 149 -15.47 25.98 33.64
CA ASN A 149 -15.92 27.08 34.49
C ASN A 149 -15.37 28.44 34.04
N LYS A 150 -14.10 28.48 33.60
CA LYS A 150 -13.50 29.70 33.04
C LYS A 150 -14.14 30.12 31.71
N VAL A 151 -14.57 29.16 30.90
CA VAL A 151 -15.26 29.40 29.63
C VAL A 151 -16.68 29.92 29.84
N ARG A 152 -17.43 29.40 30.82
CA ARG A 152 -18.78 29.90 31.16
C ARG A 152 -18.79 31.39 31.50
N GLY A 153 -17.70 31.93 32.05
CA GLY A 153 -17.54 33.36 32.32
C GLY A 153 -17.08 34.21 31.13
N LYS A 154 -16.65 33.60 30.01
CA LYS A 154 -16.05 34.29 28.86
C LYS A 154 -16.75 34.03 27.52
N GLY A 155 -17.63 33.04 27.43
CA GLY A 155 -18.49 32.79 26.26
C GLY A 155 -17.86 32.00 25.11
N GLU A 156 -16.56 31.68 25.15
CA GLU A 156 -15.85 30.98 24.06
C GLU A 156 -15.25 29.64 24.53
N THR A 157 -15.76 28.52 23.99
CA THR A 157 -15.22 27.17 24.18
C THR A 157 -14.03 26.91 23.25
N SER A 158 -12.98 26.28 23.77
CA SER A 158 -11.89 25.78 22.93
C SER A 158 -12.35 24.54 22.16
N LYS A 159 -11.96 24.42 20.88
CA LYS A 159 -12.20 23.22 20.06
C LYS A 159 -11.78 21.92 20.77
N LEU A 160 -10.70 21.95 21.54
CA LEU A 160 -10.22 20.78 22.28
C LEU A 160 -11.18 20.40 23.43
N LEU A 161 -11.75 21.40 24.11
CA LEU A 161 -12.72 21.17 25.18
C LEU A 161 -14.03 20.59 24.61
N GLU A 162 -14.47 21.05 23.44
CA GLU A 162 -15.63 20.48 22.75
C GLU A 162 -15.42 19.01 22.40
N VAL A 163 -14.26 18.66 21.81
CA VAL A 163 -13.92 17.27 21.50
C VAL A 163 -13.94 16.37 22.75
N VAL A 164 -13.38 16.85 23.87
CA VAL A 164 -13.36 16.11 25.14
C VAL A 164 -14.77 15.93 25.72
N LEU A 165 -15.60 16.97 25.69
CA LEU A 165 -16.99 16.91 26.13
C LEU A 165 -17.80 15.92 25.30
N GLU A 166 -17.64 15.97 23.97
CA GLU A 166 -18.33 15.04 23.08
C GLU A 166 -17.88 13.58 23.30
N GLU A 167 -16.60 13.35 23.52
CA GLU A 167 -16.07 12.01 23.80
C GLU A 167 -16.65 11.43 25.09
N LYS A 168 -16.66 12.23 26.17
CA LYS A 168 -17.25 11.81 27.44
C LYS A 168 -18.76 11.62 27.36
N ARG A 169 -19.47 12.48 26.61
CA ARG A 169 -20.90 12.30 26.34
C ARG A 169 -21.16 10.97 25.62
N ARG A 170 -20.33 10.63 24.62
CA ARG A 170 -20.47 9.36 23.87
C ARG A 170 -20.26 8.14 24.77
N GLU A 171 -19.28 8.19 25.67
CA GLU A 171 -19.02 7.13 26.66
C GLU A 171 -20.23 6.90 27.57
N ILE A 172 -20.80 7.98 28.12
CA ILE A 172 -21.99 7.91 28.98
C ILE A 172 -23.20 7.34 28.23
N ILE A 173 -23.42 7.76 26.97
CA ILE A 173 -24.52 7.21 26.16
C ILE A 173 -24.32 5.71 25.91
N LYS A 174 -23.11 5.26 25.61
CA LYS A 174 -22.81 3.82 25.45
C LYS A 174 -23.15 3.04 26.73
N GLU A 175 -22.69 3.52 27.90
CA GLU A 175 -23.03 2.90 29.19
C GLU A 175 -24.54 2.88 29.48
N TRP A 176 -25.26 3.94 29.08
CA TRP A 176 -26.71 4.03 29.30
C TRP A 176 -27.50 3.11 28.37
N ILE A 177 -26.98 2.84 27.18
CA ILE A 177 -27.50 1.79 26.28
C ILE A 177 -27.26 0.41 26.89
N ASP A 178 -26.04 0.13 27.35
CA ASP A 178 -25.66 -1.18 27.93
C ASP A 178 -26.41 -1.48 29.24
N SER A 179 -26.68 -0.45 30.05
CA SER A 179 -27.49 -0.57 31.28
C SER A 179 -28.99 -0.56 31.03
N GLY A 180 -29.45 -0.41 29.78
CA GLY A 180 -30.87 -0.40 29.42
C GLY A 180 -31.64 0.86 29.79
N ARG A 181 -30.95 1.93 30.22
CA ARG A 181 -31.55 3.25 30.51
C ARG A 181 -32.04 3.95 29.24
N ILE A 182 -31.35 3.71 28.12
CA ILE A 182 -31.74 4.19 26.79
C ILE A 182 -31.99 2.97 25.90
N LYS A 183 -33.10 2.98 25.16
CA LYS A 183 -33.34 1.95 24.14
C LYS A 183 -32.39 2.16 22.97
N ASN A 184 -31.69 1.09 22.58
CA ASN A 184 -30.94 1.10 21.33
C ASN A 184 -31.94 1.20 20.17
N ILE A 185 -31.99 2.36 19.50
CA ILE A 185 -32.94 2.65 18.42
C ILE A 185 -32.73 1.72 17.20
N ASN A 186 -31.59 1.02 17.12
CA ASN A 186 -31.21 0.17 15.99
C ASN A 186 -31.15 -1.35 16.30
N SER A 187 -31.85 -1.86 17.31
CA SER A 187 -31.90 -3.33 17.56
C SER A 187 -32.88 -4.10 16.64
N LYS A 188 -33.09 -3.63 15.40
CA LYS A 188 -33.88 -4.34 14.37
C LYS A 188 -32.97 -4.93 13.32
#